data_AF-A0A965QKT3-F1
#
_entry.id   AF-A0A965QKT3-F1
#
_cell.length_a   1.000
_cell.length_b   1.000
_cell.length_c   1.000
_cell.angle_alpha   90.00
_cell.angle_beta   90.00
_cell.angle_gamma   90.00
#
_symmetry.space_group_name_H-M   'P 1'
#
loop_
_entity.id
_entity.type
_entity.pdbx_description
1 polymer ?
#
loop_
_entity_poly.entity_id
_entity_poly.type
_entity_poly.pdbx_seq_one_letter_code
_entity_poly.pdbx_strand_id
1 'polypeptide(L)'
;MHISSGAAVKPYVGWGAYCSSKAAILMDFKCLASQIGVSELLVLSVAPGTVMTDMMKQVLASHPQDFPAIGKFKELEKTGGLVPPDLAGGKIVSWLIEQPSANLAQWHGQLYDVRNNS
;
A
#
# COMPACT_ATOMS: atom_id res chain seq x y z
N MET A 1 10.51 4.74 -6.21
CA MET A 1 9.21 4.39 -5.58
C MET A 1 9.18 2.90 -5.27
N HIS A 2 8.51 2.47 -4.19
CA HIS A 2 8.18 1.06 -3.96
C HIS A 2 6.68 0.85 -3.68
N ILE A 3 6.20 -0.37 -3.93
CA ILE A 3 4.83 -0.78 -3.60
C ILE A 3 4.79 -1.29 -2.15
N SER A 4 4.25 -0.46 -1.28
CA SER A 4 4.02 -0.71 0.14
C SER A 4 2.66 -1.38 0.39
N SER A 5 2.18 -1.33 1.63
CA SER A 5 0.89 -1.86 2.06
C SER A 5 0.44 -1.17 3.34
N GLY A 6 -0.86 -1.13 3.60
CA GLY A 6 -1.38 -0.78 4.93
C GLY A 6 -0.82 -1.69 6.04
N ALA A 7 -0.39 -2.91 5.71
CA ALA A 7 0.27 -3.82 6.64
C ALA A 7 1.66 -3.34 7.12
N ALA A 8 2.24 -2.32 6.47
CA ALA A 8 3.49 -1.70 6.94
C ALA A 8 3.31 -0.89 8.23
N VAL A 9 2.08 -0.46 8.52
CA VAL A 9 1.75 0.42 9.67
C VAL A 9 0.60 -0.10 10.53
N LYS A 10 -0.06 -1.18 10.09
CA LYS A 10 -1.15 -1.84 10.82
C LYS A 10 -0.87 -3.34 10.94
N PRO A 11 -0.79 -3.89 12.16
CA PRO A 11 -0.55 -5.31 12.34
C PRO A 11 -1.76 -6.14 11.94
N TYR A 12 -1.49 -7.33 11.42
CA TYR A 12 -2.48 -8.36 11.15
C TYR A 12 -2.04 -9.68 11.79
N VAL A 13 -2.93 -10.28 12.58
CA VAL A 13 -2.72 -11.62 13.17
C VAL A 13 -2.53 -12.63 12.04
N GLY A 14 -1.58 -13.55 12.20
CA GLY A 14 -1.18 -14.55 11.18
C GLY A 14 -0.22 -14.02 10.11
N TRP A 15 -0.01 -12.71 10.03
CA TRP A 15 0.77 -12.05 8.96
C TRP A 15 2.02 -11.33 9.46
N GLY A 16 2.58 -11.75 10.59
CA GLY A 16 3.74 -11.11 11.23
C GLY A 16 4.89 -10.87 10.26
N ALA A 17 5.35 -11.92 9.55
CA ALA A 17 6.45 -11.81 8.60
C ALA A 17 6.17 -10.81 7.45
N TYR A 18 4.94 -10.80 6.92
CA TYR A 18 4.54 -9.87 5.87
C TYR A 18 4.49 -8.42 6.40
N CYS A 19 3.89 -8.20 7.57
CA CYS A 19 3.82 -6.89 8.21
C CYS A 19 5.23 -6.35 8.51
N SER A 20 6.08 -7.16 9.14
CA SER A 20 7.47 -6.81 9.47
C SER A 20 8.28 -6.47 8.22
N SER A 21 8.16 -7.27 7.15
CA SER A 21 8.89 -7.00 5.89
C SER A 21 8.45 -5.70 5.24
N LYS A 22 7.14 -5.42 5.19
CA LYS A 22 6.61 -4.16 4.64
C LYS A 22 6.96 -2.95 5.51
N ALA A 23 6.97 -3.11 6.84
CA ALA A 23 7.41 -2.08 7.78
C ALA A 23 8.91 -1.78 7.63
N ALA A 24 9.74 -2.81 7.47
CA ALA A 24 11.18 -2.67 7.25
C ALA A 24 11.48 -1.85 5.98
N ILE A 25 10.87 -2.20 4.84
CA ILE A 25 11.06 -1.46 3.59
C ILE A 25 10.54 -0.02 3.72
N LEU A 26 9.40 0.20 4.37
CA LEU A 26 8.89 1.55 4.61
C LEU A 26 9.86 2.40 5.45
N MET A 27 10.48 1.80 6.47
CA MET A 27 11.49 2.50 7.28
C MET A 27 12.77 2.78 6.49
N ASP A 28 13.23 1.82 5.69
CA ASP A 28 14.39 2.00 4.82
C ASP A 28 14.20 3.19 3.86
N PHE A 29 13.03 3.31 3.25
CA PHE A 29 12.69 4.45 2.38
C PHE A 29 12.59 5.77 3.14
N LYS A 30 12.16 5.76 4.42
CA LYS A 30 12.21 6.94 5.28
C LYS A 30 13.65 7.35 5.60
N CYS A 31 14.52 6.40 5.87
CA CYS A 31 15.95 6.65 6.08
C CYS A 31 16.58 7.25 4.82
N LEU A 32 16.32 6.68 3.65
CA LEU A 32 16.81 7.20 2.37
C LEU A 32 16.34 8.64 2.13
N ALA A 33 15.03 8.90 2.32
CA ALA A 33 14.45 10.24 2.21
C ALA A 33 15.06 11.24 3.21
N SER A 34 15.42 10.80 4.42
CA SER A 34 16.07 11.69 5.40
C SER A 34 17.49 12.10 5.03
N GLN A 35 18.14 11.35 4.12
CA GLN A 35 19.52 11.55 3.71
C GLN A 35 19.66 12.30 2.39
N ILE A 36 18.62 12.31 1.55
CA ILE A 36 18.65 12.87 0.20
C ILE A 36 17.56 13.91 0.05
N GLY A 37 17.90 15.11 -0.42
CA GLY A 37 16.91 16.17 -0.63
C GLY A 37 15.88 15.78 -1.71
N VAL A 38 14.64 16.25 -1.54
CA VAL A 38 13.55 16.00 -2.51
C VAL A 38 13.86 16.47 -3.93
N SER A 39 14.74 17.48 -4.07
CA SER A 39 15.23 17.99 -5.36
C SER A 39 16.23 17.06 -6.04
N GLU A 40 16.91 16.19 -5.30
CA GLU A 40 17.88 15.23 -5.82
C GLU A 40 17.20 13.89 -6.16
N LEU A 41 16.38 13.39 -5.22
CA LEU A 41 15.62 12.16 -5.41
C LEU A 41 14.29 12.22 -4.67
N LEU A 42 13.20 12.09 -5.42
CA LEU A 42 11.88 11.90 -4.84
C LEU A 42 11.67 10.43 -4.42
N VAL A 43 11.71 10.17 -3.13
CA VAL A 43 11.51 8.84 -2.54
C VAL A 43 10.04 8.65 -2.15
N LEU A 44 9.35 7.70 -2.79
CA LEU A 44 7.91 7.45 -2.60
C LEU A 44 7.63 6.02 -2.13
N SER A 45 6.68 5.91 -1.20
CA SER A 45 6.13 4.64 -0.71
C SER A 45 4.62 4.62 -0.98
N VAL A 46 4.13 3.67 -1.79
CA VAL A 46 2.72 3.68 -2.23
C VAL A 46 2.00 2.41 -1.81
N ALA A 47 0.95 2.52 -1.01
CA ALA A 47 0.00 1.45 -0.75
C ALA A 47 -1.09 1.44 -1.85
N PRO A 48 -1.20 0.36 -2.65
CA PRO A 48 -2.15 0.27 -3.76
C PRO A 48 -3.61 0.02 -3.30
N GLY A 49 -3.86 0.09 -1.99
CA GLY A 49 -5.14 -0.28 -1.40
C GLY A 49 -5.38 -1.80 -1.36
N THR A 50 -6.65 -2.20 -1.39
CA THR A 50 -7.07 -3.61 -1.40
C THR A 50 -7.33 -4.06 -2.83
N VAL A 51 -6.34 -4.75 -3.41
CA VAL A 51 -6.35 -5.14 -4.82
C VAL A 51 -6.73 -6.62 -4.98
N MET A 52 -7.63 -6.93 -5.91
CA MET A 52 -8.04 -8.29 -6.27
C MET A 52 -6.95 -8.98 -7.09
N THR A 53 -5.94 -9.51 -6.40
CA THR A 53 -4.82 -10.29 -6.95
C THR A 53 -4.94 -11.76 -6.52
N ASP A 54 -4.06 -12.63 -7.01
CA ASP A 54 -3.99 -14.01 -6.52
C ASP A 54 -3.64 -14.10 -5.03
N MET A 55 -2.86 -13.16 -4.51
CA MET A 55 -2.63 -13.02 -3.06
C MET A 55 -3.96 -12.79 -2.32
N MET A 56 -4.86 -11.94 -2.85
CA MET A 56 -6.17 -11.70 -2.24
C MET A 56 -7.06 -12.95 -2.27
N LYS A 57 -7.00 -13.75 -3.34
CA LYS A 57 -7.71 -15.04 -3.39
C LYS A 57 -7.26 -15.99 -2.27
N GLN A 58 -5.95 -16.05 -2.00
CA GLN A 58 -5.41 -16.85 -0.88
C GLN A 58 -5.91 -16.33 0.48
N VAL A 59 -5.98 -15.01 0.67
CA VAL A 59 -6.54 -14.40 1.88
C VAL A 59 -8.00 -14.81 2.08
N LEU A 60 -8.81 -14.72 1.04
CA LEU A 60 -10.24 -15.03 1.08
C LEU A 60 -10.51 -16.52 1.32
N ALA A 61 -9.54 -17.39 1.00
CA ALA A 61 -9.55 -18.82 1.28
C ALA A 61 -8.99 -19.21 2.65
N SER A 62 -8.41 -18.29 3.41
CA SER A 62 -7.79 -18.59 4.71
C SER A 62 -8.84 -18.93 5.78
N HIS A 63 -8.43 -19.61 6.85
CA HIS A 63 -9.32 -19.91 7.97
C HIS A 63 -9.37 -18.72 8.95
N PRO A 64 -10.54 -18.37 9.52
CA PRO A 64 -10.65 -17.25 10.47
C PRO A 64 -9.77 -17.37 11.72
N GLN A 65 -9.36 -18.59 12.11
CA GLN A 65 -8.43 -18.77 13.24
C GLN A 65 -7.01 -18.32 12.88
N ASP A 66 -6.57 -18.54 11.64
CA ASP A 66 -5.23 -18.15 11.17
C ASP A 66 -5.18 -16.67 10.78
N PHE A 67 -6.27 -16.17 10.20
CA PHE A 67 -6.39 -14.78 9.77
C PHE A 67 -7.76 -14.19 10.17
N PRO A 68 -7.92 -13.74 11.43
CA PRO A 68 -9.19 -13.20 11.95
C PRO A 68 -9.74 -12.00 11.15
N ALA A 69 -8.86 -11.25 10.48
CA ALA A 69 -9.24 -10.12 9.64
C ALA A 69 -9.94 -10.51 8.33
N ILE A 70 -10.05 -11.81 8.00
CA ILE A 70 -10.68 -12.30 6.76
C ILE A 70 -12.08 -11.75 6.54
N GLY A 71 -12.89 -11.60 7.61
CA GLY A 71 -14.25 -11.09 7.51
C GLY A 71 -14.31 -9.70 6.87
N LYS A 72 -13.34 -8.84 7.17
CA LYS A 72 -13.20 -7.51 6.54
C LYS A 72 -13.02 -7.64 5.03
N PHE A 73 -12.16 -8.55 4.58
CA PHE A 73 -11.85 -8.68 3.14
C PHE A 73 -12.99 -9.34 2.37
N LYS A 74 -13.71 -10.29 2.99
CA LYS A 74 -14.96 -10.86 2.43
C LYS A 74 -16.04 -9.80 2.29
N GLU A 75 -16.14 -8.86 3.23
CA GLU A 75 -17.08 -7.74 3.11
C GLU A 75 -16.68 -6.78 1.98
N LEU A 76 -15.38 -6.47 1.85
CA LEU A 76 -14.88 -5.68 0.72
C LEU A 76 -15.13 -6.37 -0.62
N GLU A 77 -15.07 -7.70 -0.70
CA GLU A 77 -15.42 -8.43 -1.92
C GLU A 77 -16.88 -8.23 -2.30
N LYS A 78 -17.79 -8.39 -1.33
CA LYS A 78 -19.24 -8.22 -1.55
C LYS A 78 -19.64 -6.80 -1.92
N THR A 79 -18.97 -5.82 -1.32
CA THR A 79 -19.28 -4.38 -1.49
C THR A 79 -18.52 -3.73 -2.64
N GLY A 80 -17.68 -4.48 -3.37
CA GLY A 80 -16.88 -3.95 -4.47
C GLY A 80 -15.66 -3.13 -4.03
N GLY A 81 -15.26 -3.21 -2.76
CA GLY A 81 -14.07 -2.58 -2.19
C GLY A 81 -12.74 -3.27 -2.51
N LEU A 82 -12.77 -4.42 -3.19
CA LEU A 82 -11.59 -5.06 -3.78
C LEU A 82 -11.41 -4.57 -5.23
N VAL A 83 -10.38 -3.77 -5.46
CA VAL A 83 -10.15 -3.08 -6.73
C VAL A 83 -9.37 -3.99 -7.69
N PRO A 84 -9.75 -4.09 -8.99
CA PRO A 84 -8.96 -4.77 -10.00
C PRO A 84 -7.51 -4.23 -10.12
N PRO A 85 -6.51 -5.07 -10.44
CA PRO A 85 -5.12 -4.64 -10.58
C PRO A 85 -4.93 -3.47 -11.55
N ASP A 86 -5.60 -3.51 -12.71
CA ASP A 86 -5.47 -2.46 -13.73
C ASP A 86 -6.00 -1.11 -13.24
N LEU A 87 -7.09 -1.12 -12.47
CA LEU A 87 -7.64 0.10 -11.88
C LEU A 87 -6.75 0.63 -10.75
N ALA A 88 -6.20 -0.24 -9.91
CA ALA A 88 -5.26 0.16 -8.86
C ALA A 88 -3.96 0.74 -9.46
N GLY A 89 -3.42 0.08 -10.49
CA GLY A 89 -2.24 0.55 -11.23
C GLY A 89 -2.50 1.87 -11.94
N GLY A 90 -3.64 1.98 -12.63
CA GLY A 90 -4.06 3.21 -13.30
C GLY A 90 -4.15 4.40 -12.34
N LYS A 91 -4.76 4.22 -11.15
CA LYS A 91 -4.81 5.27 -10.11
C LYS A 91 -3.42 5.71 -9.66
N ILE A 92 -2.47 4.78 -9.50
CA ILE A 92 -1.09 5.12 -9.13
C ILE A 92 -0.41 5.90 -10.26
N VAL A 93 -0.57 5.46 -11.51
CA VAL A 93 0.01 6.13 -12.68
C VAL A 93 -0.55 7.54 -12.82
N SER A 94 -1.87 7.71 -12.79
CA SER A 94 -2.53 9.02 -12.82
C SER A 94 -2.02 9.93 -11.70
N TRP A 95 -1.95 9.44 -10.46
CA TRP A 95 -1.38 10.20 -9.34
C TRP A 95 0.09 10.59 -9.57
N LEU A 96 0.90 9.78 -10.25
CA LEU A 96 2.30 10.11 -10.53
C LEU A 96 2.47 11.16 -11.64
N ILE A 97 1.62 11.15 -12.67
CA ILE A 97 1.86 11.92 -13.90
C ILE A 97 0.95 13.13 -14.07
N GLU A 98 -0.21 13.16 -13.41
CA GLU A 98 -1.24 14.20 -13.65
C GLU A 98 -1.14 15.40 -12.70
N GLN A 99 -0.28 15.34 -11.68
CA GLN A 99 -0.11 16.43 -10.72
C GLN A 99 1.28 17.08 -10.78
N PRO A 100 1.41 18.36 -10.37
CA PRO A 100 2.70 19.02 -10.27
C PRO A 100 3.66 18.26 -9.35
N SER A 101 4.95 18.27 -9.67
CA SER A 101 6.01 17.65 -8.84
C SER A 101 6.03 18.21 -7.41
N ALA A 102 5.66 19.48 -7.21
CA ALA A 102 5.49 20.09 -5.89
C ALA A 102 4.45 19.37 -5.03
N ASN A 103 3.37 18.84 -5.62
CA ASN A 103 2.36 18.07 -4.89
C ASN A 103 2.87 16.69 -4.50
N LEU A 104 3.80 16.12 -5.28
CA LEU A 104 4.45 14.86 -4.93
C LEU A 104 5.49 15.05 -3.82
N ALA A 105 6.12 16.22 -3.71
CA ALA A 105 7.15 16.51 -2.72
C ALA A 105 6.68 16.33 -1.27
N GLN A 106 5.39 16.61 -0.99
CA GLN A 106 4.81 16.38 0.34
C GLN A 106 4.82 14.89 0.76
N TRP A 107 4.93 13.98 -0.21
CA TRP A 107 4.96 12.53 0.01
C TRP A 107 6.38 11.97 0.08
N HIS A 108 7.40 12.82 0.05
CA HIS A 108 8.80 12.42 0.18
C HIS A 108 9.04 11.68 1.52
N GLY A 109 9.43 10.41 1.44
CA GLY A 109 9.58 9.51 2.60
C GLY A 109 8.27 9.12 3.30
N GLN A 110 7.12 9.56 2.80
CA GLN A 110 5.81 9.26 3.40
C GLN A 110 5.12 8.10 2.68
N LEU A 111 4.19 7.46 3.40
CA LEU A 111 3.32 6.44 2.84
C LEU A 111 2.08 7.10 2.24
N TYR A 112 1.96 7.04 0.91
CA TYR A 112 0.73 7.39 0.21
C TYR A 112 -0.18 6.18 0.10
N ASP A 113 -1.45 6.30 0.50
CA ASP A 113 -2.48 5.28 0.29
C ASP A 113 -3.49 5.78 -0.73
N VAL A 114 -3.62 5.06 -1.85
CA VAL A 114 -4.50 5.44 -2.97
C VAL A 114 -5.98 5.52 -2.59
N ARG A 115 -6.38 4.98 -1.42
CA ARG A 115 -7.78 4.99 -0.94
C ARG A 115 -8.15 6.28 -0.21
N ASN A 116 -7.17 7.06 0.24
CA ASN A 116 -7.43 8.21 1.11
C ASN A 116 -7.67 9.52 0.34
N ASN A 117 -7.61 9.51 -1.00
CA ASN A 117 -7.69 10.71 -1.84
C ASN A 117 -8.55 10.49 -3.11
N SER A 118 -9.61 9.69 -3.02
CA SER A 118 -10.59 9.47 -4.09
C SER A 118 -11.95 10.04 -3.76
#